data_AF-A0A0C2S7B1-F1
#
_entry.id   AF-A0A0C2S7B1-F1
#
_cell.length_a   1.000
_cell.length_b   1.000
_cell.length_c   1.000
_cell.angle_alpha   90.00
_cell.angle_beta   90.00
_cell.angle_gamma   90.00
#
_symmetry.space_group_name_H-M   'P 1'
#
loop_
_entity.id
_entity.type
_entity.pdbx_description
1 polymer ?
#
loop_
_entity_poly.entity_id
_entity_poly.type
_entity_poly.pdbx_seq_one_letter_code
_entity_poly.pdbx_strand_id
1 'polypeptide(L)'
;MKFSAFNYHMQYSHGISASTGLPFAPPTAFRTINRSNPGKKEKGSIRQGKCHKCLKWVAIEGVKVMESKVKEIYWWKHAATCHQGPSARSTDVYEKDFVYKKLLDCAAVKM
;
A
#
# COMPACT_ATOMS: atom_id res chain seq x y z
N MET A 1 17.55 -8.70 3.82
CA MET A 1 16.44 -9.59 3.40
C MET A 1 16.58 -9.88 1.92
N LYS A 2 16.54 -11.16 1.53
CA LYS A 2 16.63 -11.57 0.12
C LYS A 2 15.31 -11.21 -0.56
N PHE A 3 15.32 -10.28 -1.51
CA PHE A 3 14.13 -9.96 -2.30
C PHE A 3 13.88 -11.09 -3.29
N SER A 4 13.01 -12.04 -2.94
CA SER A 4 12.53 -13.02 -3.90
C SER A 4 11.62 -12.34 -4.93
N ALA A 5 11.59 -12.85 -6.15
CA ALA A 5 10.64 -12.40 -7.18
C ALA A 5 9.19 -12.49 -6.67
N PHE A 6 8.90 -13.53 -5.87
CA PHE A 6 7.62 -13.69 -5.20
C PHE A 6 7.28 -12.51 -4.27
N ASN A 7 8.18 -12.13 -3.35
CA ASN A 7 7.94 -11.02 -2.42
C ASN A 7 7.76 -9.69 -3.15
N TYR A 8 8.52 -9.46 -4.22
CA TYR A 8 8.36 -8.28 -5.06
C TYR A 8 6.97 -8.24 -5.70
N HIS A 9 6.52 -9.36 -6.26
CA HIS A 9 5.19 -9.47 -6.87
C HIS A 9 4.07 -9.25 -5.85
N MET A 10 4.13 -9.92 -4.70
CA MET A 10 3.16 -9.74 -3.62
C MET A 10 3.06 -8.28 -3.18
N GLN A 11 4.19 -7.57 -3.12
CA GLN A 11 4.22 -6.18 -2.70
C GLN A 11 3.67 -5.19 -3.73
N TYR A 12 4.05 -5.33 -5.00
CA TYR A 12 3.72 -4.33 -6.04
C TYR A 12 2.54 -4.70 -6.94
N SER A 13 2.07 -5.95 -6.85
CA SER A 13 0.87 -6.41 -7.55
C SER A 13 -0.31 -6.66 -6.61
N HIS A 14 -0.06 -6.97 -5.33
CA HIS A 14 -1.11 -7.27 -4.36
C HIS A 14 -1.09 -6.37 -3.10
N GLY A 15 -0.13 -5.46 -2.98
CA GLY A 15 -0.05 -4.56 -1.83
C GLY A 15 0.24 -5.29 -0.51
N ILE A 16 0.88 -6.46 -0.55
CA ILE A 16 1.21 -7.26 0.63
C ILE A 16 2.67 -7.04 1.01
N SER A 17 2.89 -6.60 2.24
CA SER A 17 4.22 -6.32 2.77
C SER A 17 5.10 -7.56 2.80
N ALA A 18 6.29 -7.48 2.21
CA ALA A 18 7.25 -8.59 2.24
C ALA A 18 7.80 -8.89 3.64
N SER A 19 7.71 -7.92 4.58
CA SER A 19 8.24 -8.08 5.94
C SER A 19 7.22 -8.61 6.93
N THR A 20 5.94 -8.27 6.77
CA THR A 20 4.87 -8.67 7.69
C THR A 20 3.95 -9.74 7.12
N GLY A 21 3.94 -9.95 5.80
CA GLY A 21 2.97 -10.81 5.12
C GLY A 21 1.54 -10.25 5.13
N LEU A 22 1.34 -9.03 5.64
CA LEU A 22 0.03 -8.39 5.75
C LEU A 22 -0.16 -7.33 4.65
N PRO A 23 -1.42 -7.06 4.24
CA PRO A 23 -1.74 -5.95 3.34
C PRO A 23 -1.30 -4.60 3.91
N PHE A 24 -0.89 -3.68 3.04
CA PHE A 24 -0.63 -2.31 3.44
C PHE A 24 -1.92 -1.59 3.83
N ALA A 25 -1.91 -0.92 4.97
CA ALA A 25 -3.04 -0.11 5.39
C ALA A 25 -3.35 1.04 4.39
N PRO A 26 -4.63 1.36 4.18
CA PRO A 26 -5.04 2.40 3.23
C PRO A 26 -4.69 3.81 3.74
N PRO A 27 -4.73 4.82 2.85
CA PRO A 27 -4.64 6.22 3.27
C PRO A 27 -5.76 6.61 4.23
N THR A 28 -5.45 7.44 5.22
CA THR A 28 -6.44 7.93 6.22
C THR A 28 -7.34 9.02 5.69
N ALA A 29 -6.92 9.70 4.62
CA ALA A 29 -7.69 10.74 3.95
C ALA A 29 -7.21 10.85 2.50
N PHE A 30 -8.05 11.42 1.64
CA PHE A 30 -7.73 11.71 0.25
C PHE A 30 -7.90 13.19 -0.03
N ARG A 31 -7.08 13.73 -0.93
CA ARG A 31 -7.25 15.08 -1.50
C ARG A 31 -6.80 15.11 -2.94
N THR A 32 -7.29 16.05 -3.71
CA THR A 32 -6.83 16.31 -5.08
C THR A 32 -6.19 17.69 -5.12
N ILE A 33 -4.99 17.78 -5.70
CA ILE A 33 -4.31 19.05 -5.90
C ILE A 33 -4.14 19.32 -7.40
N ASN A 34 -4.33 20.57 -7.80
CA ASN A 34 -4.00 21.01 -9.15
C ASN A 34 -2.51 21.30 -9.26
N ARG A 35 -1.90 20.95 -10.39
CA ARG A 35 -0.50 21.23 -10.69
C ARG A 35 -0.39 22.52 -11.48
N SER A 36 0.44 23.43 -11.00
CA SER A 36 0.81 24.63 -11.73
C SER A 36 1.72 24.21 -12.90
N ASN A 37 1.25 24.39 -14.15
CA ASN A 37 1.98 24.15 -15.39
C ASN A 37 2.29 22.66 -15.72
N PRO A 38 1.28 21.81 -16.02
CA PRO A 38 1.49 20.44 -16.48
C PRO A 38 2.08 20.41 -17.90
N GLY A 39 3.07 19.55 -18.15
CA GLY A 39 3.53 19.27 -19.51
C GLY A 39 2.46 18.56 -20.35
N LYS A 40 2.63 18.55 -21.68
CA LYS A 40 1.64 18.04 -22.67
C LYS A 40 1.16 16.61 -22.44
N LYS A 41 1.92 15.77 -21.74
CA LYS A 41 1.58 14.37 -21.40
C LYS A 41 1.44 14.13 -19.90
N GLU A 42 1.28 15.19 -19.11
CA GLU A 42 1.12 15.14 -17.66
C GLU A 42 -0.31 15.52 -17.27
N LYS A 43 -0.79 14.94 -16.16
CA LYS A 43 -2.08 15.27 -15.60
C LYS A 43 -2.04 16.67 -14.96
N GLY A 44 -3.08 17.45 -15.20
CA GLY A 44 -3.28 18.76 -14.58
C GLY A 44 -3.64 18.71 -13.10
N SER A 45 -4.15 17.57 -12.62
CA SER A 45 -4.44 17.32 -11.21
C SER A 45 -3.85 15.99 -10.76
N ILE A 46 -3.52 15.88 -9.48
CA ILE A 46 -3.04 14.64 -8.87
C ILE A 46 -3.74 14.38 -7.54
N ARG A 47 -4.26 13.18 -7.38
CA ARG A 47 -4.84 12.68 -6.14
C ARG A 47 -3.74 12.21 -5.21
N GLN A 48 -3.87 12.61 -3.95
CA GLN A 48 -2.98 12.26 -2.86
C GLN A 48 -3.73 11.55 -1.74
N GLY A 49 -3.04 10.67 -1.04
CA GLY A 49 -3.49 9.99 0.17
C GLY A 49 -2.65 10.41 1.38
N LYS A 50 -3.27 10.58 2.54
CA LYS A 50 -2.59 10.91 3.80
C LYS A 50 -2.09 9.65 4.50
N CYS A 51 -0.77 9.53 4.67
CA CYS A 51 -0.14 8.44 5.39
C CYS A 51 -0.44 8.51 6.89
N HIS A 52 -0.88 7.40 7.48
CA HIS A 52 -1.14 7.31 8.92
C HIS A 52 0.16 7.32 9.75
N LYS A 53 1.28 6.87 9.16
CA LYS A 53 2.57 6.74 9.85
C LYS A 53 3.40 8.02 9.79
N CYS A 54 3.67 8.54 8.58
CA CYS A 54 4.46 9.77 8.42
C CYS A 54 3.62 11.05 8.35
N LEU A 55 2.28 10.95 8.32
CA LEU A 55 1.34 12.07 8.24
C LEU A 55 1.46 12.94 6.97
N LYS A 56 2.33 12.56 6.02
CA LYS A 56 2.52 13.24 4.74
C LYS A 56 1.44 12.87 3.74
N TRP A 57 1.16 13.81 2.85
CA TRP A 57 0.33 13.58 1.67
C TRP A 57 1.18 13.03 0.53
N VAL A 58 0.83 11.84 0.06
CA VAL A 58 1.58 11.07 -0.93
C VAL A 58 0.74 10.93 -2.18
N ALA A 59 1.33 11.13 -3.36
CA ALA A 59 0.64 10.87 -4.61
C ALA A 59 0.25 9.39 -4.72
N ILE A 60 -1.03 9.12 -4.98
CA ILE A 60 -1.55 7.75 -5.13
C ILE A 60 -1.71 7.36 -6.61
N GLU A 61 -1.39 8.26 -7.52
CA GLU A 61 -1.46 8.04 -8.95
C GLU A 61 -0.22 8.60 -9.66
N GLY A 62 -0.04 8.17 -10.90
CA GLY A 62 1.04 8.64 -11.76
C GLY A 62 0.79 10.03 -12.31
N VAL A 63 1.88 10.79 -12.45
CA VAL A 63 1.93 12.11 -13.07
C VAL A 63 1.58 12.09 -14.55
N LYS A 64 1.98 11.04 -15.28
CA LYS A 64 1.73 10.93 -16.72
C LYS A 64 0.26 10.61 -16.98
N VAL A 65 -0.28 11.11 -18.09
CA VAL A 65 -1.59 10.70 -18.65
C VAL A 65 -1.45 9.33 -19.29
N MET A 66 -1.12 8.32 -18.47
CA MET A 66 -1.02 6.94 -18.87
C MET A 66 -1.60 6.09 -17.74
N GLU A 67 -2.38 5.09 -18.12
CA GLU A 67 -2.91 4.15 -17.15
C GLU A 67 -1.81 3.24 -16.62
N SER A 68 -1.79 3.10 -15.29
CA SER A 68 -0.90 2.16 -14.64
C SER A 68 -1.57 0.80 -14.59
N LYS A 69 -0.80 -0.27 -14.87
CA LYS A 69 -1.29 -1.66 -14.78
C LYS A 69 -1.91 -1.98 -13.42
N VAL A 70 -1.37 -1.35 -12.37
CA VAL A 70 -1.89 -1.39 -11.00
C VAL A 70 -2.11 0.05 -10.57
N LYS A 71 -3.36 0.43 -10.30
CA LYS A 71 -3.72 1.81 -9.96
C LYS A 71 -3.08 2.27 -8.65
N GLU A 72 -2.98 1.37 -7.67
CA GLU A 72 -2.51 1.66 -6.30
C GLU A 72 -1.00 1.55 -6.12
N ILE A 73 -0.24 1.20 -7.17
CA ILE A 73 1.20 0.92 -7.06
C ILE A 73 2.01 2.09 -6.47
N TYR A 74 1.58 3.32 -6.71
CA TYR A 74 2.22 4.52 -6.15
C TYR A 74 2.09 4.58 -4.63
N TRP A 75 0.92 4.21 -4.10
CA TRP A 75 0.71 4.07 -2.66
C TRP A 75 1.56 2.96 -2.08
N TRP A 76 1.56 1.77 -2.70
CA TRP A 76 2.32 0.62 -2.20
C TRP A 76 3.82 0.85 -2.18
N LYS A 77 4.37 1.62 -3.12
CA LYS A 77 5.78 2.05 -3.08
C LYS A 77 6.11 2.89 -1.84
N HIS A 78 5.21 3.80 -1.47
CA HIS A 78 5.35 4.55 -0.23
C HIS A 78 5.17 3.65 1.00
N ALA A 79 4.14 2.82 1.01
CA ALA A 79 3.87 1.93 2.13
C ALA A 79 5.02 0.94 2.38
N ALA A 80 5.60 0.37 1.34
CA ALA A 80 6.75 -0.54 1.42
C ALA A 80 8.00 0.09 2.07
N THR A 81 8.18 1.40 1.92
CA THR A 81 9.32 2.14 2.51
C THR A 81 8.97 2.74 3.87
N CYS A 82 7.74 3.25 4.02
CA CYS A 82 7.30 3.94 5.22
C CYS A 82 6.79 2.98 6.29
N HIS A 83 5.97 2.00 5.96
CA HIS A 83 5.26 1.12 6.91
C HIS A 83 6.10 -0.07 7.40
N GLN A 84 7.43 0.03 7.34
CA GLN A 84 8.32 -1.02 7.86
C GLN A 84 8.27 -1.06 9.40
N GLY A 85 8.18 -2.26 9.98
CA GLY A 85 8.14 -2.47 11.43
C GLY A 85 6.76 -2.28 12.07
N PRO A 86 6.59 -2.64 13.35
CA PRO A 86 5.31 -2.57 14.05
C PRO A 86 4.90 -1.11 14.28
N SER A 87 4.12 -0.54 13.36
CA SER A 87 3.49 0.75 13.58
C SER A 87 2.16 0.53 14.30
N ALA A 88 2.04 1.05 15.52
CA ALA A 88 0.89 0.93 16.44
C ALA A 88 -0.47 1.43 15.89
N ARG A 89 -0.53 1.88 14.63
CA ARG A 89 -1.75 2.37 13.96
C ARG A 89 -2.12 1.60 12.68
N SER A 90 -1.40 0.51 12.38
CA SER A 90 -1.86 -0.48 11.42
C SER A 90 -2.97 -1.30 12.07
N THR A 91 -4.16 -0.72 12.22
CA THR A 91 -5.33 -1.52 12.57
C THR A 91 -5.54 -2.52 11.44
N ASP A 92 -5.57 -3.81 11.78
CA ASP A 92 -5.91 -4.88 10.84
C ASP A 92 -7.16 -4.47 10.07
N VAL A 93 -7.01 -4.26 8.75
CA VAL A 93 -8.10 -3.81 7.86
C VAL A 93 -8.99 -5.00 7.47
N TYR A 94 -8.63 -6.20 7.89
CA TYR A 94 -9.36 -7.43 7.63
C TYR A 94 -10.18 -7.84 8.86
N GLU A 95 -11.37 -8.39 8.60
CA GLU A 95 -12.19 -8.98 9.64
C GLU A 95 -11.61 -10.34 10.06
N LYS A 96 -11.57 -10.59 11.37
CA LYS A 96 -11.17 -11.89 11.93
C LYS A 96 -12.32 -12.88 11.84
N ASP A 97 -12.60 -13.29 10.61
CA ASP A 97 -13.70 -14.21 10.29
C ASP A 97 -13.41 -15.66 10.74
N PHE A 98 -14.34 -16.55 10.45
CA PHE A 98 -14.20 -17.98 10.75
C PHE A 98 -12.99 -18.62 10.06
N VAL A 99 -12.67 -18.20 8.83
CA VAL A 99 -11.55 -18.74 8.04
C VAL A 99 -10.22 -18.35 8.69
N TYR A 100 -10.08 -17.09 9.09
CA TYR A 100 -8.91 -16.58 9.82
C TYR A 100 -8.66 -17.38 11.10
N LYS A 101 -9.71 -17.64 11.88
CA LYS A 101 -9.62 -18.46 13.10
C LYS A 101 -9.14 -19.88 12.80
N LYS A 102 -9.71 -20.53 11.77
CA LYS A 102 -9.29 -21.88 11.36
C LYS A 102 -7.84 -21.93 10.90
N LEU A 103 -7.36 -20.90 10.20
CA LEU A 103 -5.95 -20.81 9.78
C LEU A 103 -5.01 -20.68 11.00
N LEU A 104 -5.39 -19.92 12.02
CA LEU A 104 -4.63 -19.83 13.27
C LEU A 104 -4.60 -21.17 14.02
N ASP A 105 -5.74 -21.85 14.12
CA ASP A 105 -5.81 -23.19 14.74
C ASP A 105 -4.88 -24.18 14.01
N CYS A 106 -4.93 -24.21 12.67
CA CYS A 106 -4.05 -25.07 11.88
C CYS A 106 -2.56 -24.70 11.97
N ALA A 107 -2.25 -23.40 12.14
CA ALA A 107 -0.88 -22.95 12.33
C ALA A 107 -0.33 -23.29 13.73
N ALA A 108 -1.19 -23.26 14.75
CA ALA A 108 -0.83 -23.61 16.13
C ALA A 108 -0.57 -25.11 16.33
N VAL A 109 -1.16 -25.97 15.48
CA VAL A 109 -0.98 -27.44 15.53
C VAL A 109 0.39 -27.90 14.99
N LYS A 110 1.21 -27.00 14.44
CA LYS A 110 2.53 -27.32 13.87
C LYS A 110 3.72 -27.04 14.80
N MET A 111 3.51 -26.89 16.11
CA MET A 111 4.59 -26.78 17.10
C MET A 111 4.63 -28.00 18.03
#